data_AF-A0A699Z665-F1
#
_entry.id   AF-A0A699Z665-F1
#
_cell.length_a   1.000
_cell.length_b   1.000
_cell.length_c   1.000
_cell.angle_alpha   90.00
_cell.angle_beta   90.00
_cell.angle_gamma   90.00
#
_symmetry.space_group_name_H-M   'P 1'
#
loop_
_entity.id
_entity.type
_entity.pdbx_description
1 polymer ?
#
loop_
_entity_poly.entity_id
_entity_poly.type
_entity_poly.pdbx_seq_one_letter_code
_entity_poly.pdbx_strand_id
1 'polypeptide(L)'
;ACASLRLKGAAVPHEYEERFQLALWVFRHQRVFCKDLQGCTHLRPLPPGGIGMADVDVPSAVPQPAALLTRRGRKARSSRFDLQQAALSDPLAFLGPWLPDSIAQGLAAGDLDPSTLKPYDLAKVYAGASNMPLSVQQALGRMSSSASKRPKVARSGLTRTSAFHNSSASHSHPMLQPAATTAAI
;
A
#
# COMPACT_ATOMS: atom_id res chain seq x y z
N ALA A 1 -34.50 6.46 -26.80
CA ALA A 1 -33.59 7.43 -27.45
C ALA A 1 -32.97 8.29 -26.35
N CYS A 2 -31.66 8.19 -26.16
CA CYS A 2 -30.95 8.90 -25.08
C CYS A 2 -30.77 10.36 -25.49
N ALA A 3 -31.38 11.30 -24.77
CA ALA A 3 -31.16 12.71 -24.98
C ALA A 3 -29.77 13.06 -24.43
N SER A 4 -28.80 13.29 -25.30
CA SER A 4 -27.48 13.75 -24.85
C SER A 4 -27.63 15.11 -24.17
N LEU A 5 -27.12 15.22 -22.94
CA LEU A 5 -27.02 16.49 -22.24
C LEU A 5 -26.19 17.43 -23.11
N ARG A 6 -26.68 18.66 -23.33
CA ARG A 6 -25.96 19.69 -24.10
C ARG A 6 -25.47 20.76 -23.15
N LEU A 7 -24.15 20.82 -22.92
CA LEU A 7 -23.53 21.93 -22.18
C LEU A 7 -23.19 23.03 -23.19
N LYS A 8 -23.96 24.13 -23.19
CA LYS A 8 -23.72 25.30 -24.07
C LYS A 8 -23.56 24.96 -25.56
N GLY A 9 -24.34 24.00 -26.07
CA GLY A 9 -24.31 23.59 -27.48
C GLY A 9 -23.26 22.54 -27.86
N ALA A 10 -22.36 22.15 -26.95
CA ALA A 10 -21.48 21.01 -27.16
C ALA A 10 -22.18 19.70 -26.74
N ALA A 11 -22.02 18.66 -27.56
CA ALA A 11 -22.45 17.31 -27.21
C ALA A 11 -21.57 16.77 -26.07
N VAL A 12 -22.18 16.29 -25.01
CA VAL A 12 -21.47 15.59 -23.93
C VAL A 12 -20.94 14.25 -24.47
N PRO A 13 -19.64 13.92 -24.27
CA PRO A 13 -19.08 12.62 -24.64
C PRO A 13 -19.84 11.48 -23.97
N HIS A 14 -20.00 10.36 -24.66
CA HIS A 14 -20.82 9.24 -24.16
C HIS A 14 -20.28 8.58 -22.87
N GLU A 15 -18.99 8.73 -22.56
CA GLU A 15 -18.38 8.23 -21.33
C GLU A 15 -18.25 9.31 -20.25
N TYR A 16 -18.80 10.51 -20.48
CA TYR A 16 -18.65 11.63 -19.54
C TYR A 16 -19.33 11.32 -18.20
N GLU A 17 -20.55 10.81 -18.23
CA GLU A 17 -21.33 10.48 -17.03
C GLU A 17 -20.59 9.44 -16.17
N GLU A 18 -20.01 8.41 -16.81
CA GLU A 18 -19.21 7.40 -16.12
C GLU A 18 -17.97 8.00 -15.47
N ARG A 19 -17.21 8.80 -16.23
CA ARG A 19 -16.00 9.47 -15.72
C ARG A 19 -16.32 10.49 -14.64
N PHE A 20 -17.47 11.16 -14.74
CA PHE A 20 -17.95 12.10 -13.75
C PHE A 20 -18.27 11.39 -12.43
N GLN A 21 -18.96 10.24 -12.49
CA GLN A 21 -19.23 9.43 -11.30
C GLN A 21 -17.93 8.91 -10.66
N LEU A 22 -16.98 8.40 -11.48
CA LEU A 22 -15.66 8.00 -10.98
C LEU A 22 -14.93 9.17 -10.31
N ALA A 23 -14.97 10.37 -10.91
CA ALA A 23 -14.35 11.56 -10.34
C ALA A 23 -14.96 11.93 -8.98
N LEU A 24 -16.29 11.88 -8.84
CA LEU A 24 -16.96 12.08 -7.55
C LEU A 24 -16.47 11.09 -6.49
N TRP A 25 -16.27 9.83 -6.85
CA TRP A 25 -15.72 8.84 -5.94
C TRP A 25 -14.25 9.07 -5.61
N VAL A 26 -13.43 9.54 -6.54
CA VAL A 26 -12.04 9.95 -6.25
C VAL A 26 -12.04 11.05 -5.19
N PHE A 27 -12.83 12.12 -5.37
CA PHE A 27 -12.89 13.22 -4.40
C PHE A 27 -13.35 12.78 -3.01
N ARG A 28 -14.24 11.78 -2.94
CA ARG A 28 -14.77 11.29 -1.65
C ARG A 28 -13.86 10.25 -1.00
N HIS A 29 -13.26 9.37 -1.79
CA HIS A 29 -12.70 8.10 -1.31
C HIS A 29 -11.28 7.82 -1.79
N GLN A 30 -10.54 8.78 -2.36
CA GLN A 30 -9.14 8.51 -2.75
C GLN A 30 -8.34 7.92 -1.58
N ARG A 31 -7.39 7.05 -1.90
CA ARG A 31 -6.48 6.50 -0.91
C ARG A 31 -5.45 7.56 -0.49
N VAL A 32 -5.22 7.65 0.82
CA VAL A 32 -4.31 8.60 1.46
C VAL A 32 -3.47 7.88 2.52
N PHE A 33 -2.32 8.44 2.85
CA PHE A 33 -1.55 7.99 4.00
C PHE A 33 -2.09 8.63 5.27
N CYS A 34 -2.41 7.81 6.28
CA CYS A 34 -2.79 8.29 7.60
C CYS A 34 -1.59 8.17 8.54
N LYS A 35 -1.18 9.30 9.14
CA LYS A 35 -0.04 9.34 10.08
C LYS A 35 -0.31 8.58 11.37
N ASP A 36 -1.56 8.55 11.84
CA ASP A 36 -1.88 7.86 13.10
C ASP A 36 -1.90 6.33 12.92
N LEU A 37 -2.41 5.87 11.77
CA LEU A 37 -2.45 4.45 11.40
C LEU A 37 -1.13 3.96 10.78
N GLN A 38 -0.24 4.87 10.39
CA GLN A 38 1.02 4.57 9.68
C GLN A 38 0.80 3.69 8.44
N GLY A 39 -0.26 3.95 7.67
CA GLY A 39 -0.65 3.12 6.53
C GLY A 39 -1.63 3.79 5.57
N CYS A 40 -1.95 3.10 4.48
CA CYS A 40 -2.93 3.56 3.50
C CYS A 40 -4.36 3.38 4.01
N THR A 41 -5.19 4.40 3.84
CA THR A 41 -6.63 4.39 4.14
C THR A 41 -7.41 5.21 3.11
N HIS A 42 -8.73 5.18 3.14
CA HIS A 42 -9.57 6.04 2.30
C HIS A 42 -9.83 7.40 2.97
N LEU A 43 -9.87 8.47 2.18
CA LEU A 43 -10.14 9.83 2.68
C LEU A 43 -11.47 9.95 3.43
N ARG A 44 -12.52 9.32 2.90
CA ARG A 44 -13.75 8.99 3.64
C ARG A 44 -13.96 7.49 3.58
N PRO A 45 -14.44 6.86 4.67
CA PRO A 45 -14.77 5.44 4.68
C PRO A 45 -15.65 5.06 3.49
N LEU A 46 -15.40 3.88 2.93
CA LEU A 46 -16.28 3.35 1.91
C LEU A 46 -17.66 3.08 2.52
N PRO A 47 -18.74 3.25 1.74
CA PRO A 47 -20.08 2.85 2.14
C PRO A 47 -20.12 1.35 2.52
N PRO A 48 -21.01 0.93 3.43
CA PRO A 48 -21.25 -0.49 3.69
C PRO A 48 -21.55 -1.24 2.40
N GLY A 49 -20.84 -2.35 2.14
CA GLY A 49 -20.97 -3.10 0.89
C GLY A 49 -20.19 -2.53 -0.30
N GLY A 50 -19.42 -1.45 -0.10
CA GLY A 50 -18.56 -0.85 -1.13
C GLY A 50 -19.26 0.23 -1.95
N ILE A 51 -18.57 0.70 -2.99
CA ILE A 51 -19.02 1.85 -3.80
C ILE A 51 -20.32 1.56 -4.57
N GLY A 52 -20.58 0.30 -4.93
CA GLY A 52 -21.80 -0.12 -5.64
C GLY A 52 -23.09 -0.05 -4.82
N MET A 53 -23.02 0.26 -3.52
CA MET A 53 -24.18 0.31 -2.61
C MET A 53 -24.51 1.71 -2.10
N ALA A 54 -23.74 2.75 -2.47
CA ALA A 54 -24.07 4.15 -2.17
C ALA A 54 -24.99 4.78 -3.23
N ASP A 55 -25.27 6.08 -3.12
CA ASP A 55 -25.93 6.88 -4.17
C ASP A 55 -25.13 6.74 -5.50
N VAL A 56 -25.54 5.77 -6.31
CA VAL A 56 -24.98 5.49 -7.63
C VAL A 56 -25.91 6.11 -8.66
N ASP A 57 -25.53 7.30 -9.15
CA ASP A 57 -26.27 7.96 -10.23
C ASP A 57 -26.06 7.26 -11.58
N VAL A 58 -24.92 6.58 -11.76
CA VAL A 58 -24.50 5.92 -13.01
C VAL A 58 -24.11 4.46 -12.73
N PRO A 59 -25.02 3.48 -12.91
CA PRO A 59 -24.75 2.08 -12.61
C PRO A 59 -23.58 1.47 -13.40
N SER A 60 -23.35 1.90 -14.65
CA SER A 60 -22.22 1.43 -15.46
C SER A 60 -20.86 1.87 -14.93
N ALA A 61 -20.81 2.92 -14.09
CA ALA A 61 -19.58 3.34 -13.45
C ALA A 61 -19.16 2.41 -12.30
N VAL A 62 -20.09 1.61 -11.75
CA VAL A 62 -19.80 0.72 -10.62
C VAL A 62 -18.78 -0.34 -11.04
N PRO A 63 -17.63 -0.43 -10.35
CA PRO A 63 -16.63 -1.43 -10.66
C PRO A 63 -17.21 -2.85 -10.51
N GLN A 64 -17.15 -3.65 -11.58
CA GLN A 64 -17.72 -5.00 -11.54
C GLN A 64 -16.92 -5.94 -10.61
N PRO A 65 -17.60 -6.77 -9.81
CA PRO A 65 -16.99 -7.60 -8.78
C PRO A 65 -16.15 -8.79 -9.30
N ALA A 66 -16.03 -9.00 -10.62
CA ALA A 66 -15.15 -10.04 -11.19
C ALA A 66 -13.67 -9.87 -10.78
N ALA A 67 -13.31 -8.70 -10.23
CA ALA A 67 -12.00 -8.36 -9.71
C ALA A 67 -11.83 -8.60 -8.18
N LEU A 68 -12.88 -9.03 -7.45
CA LEU A 68 -12.86 -9.20 -5.98
C LEU A 68 -12.58 -10.63 -5.49
N LEU A 69 -12.50 -11.64 -6.37
CA LEU A 69 -12.49 -13.06 -5.98
C LEU A 69 -11.10 -13.73 -5.88
N THR A 70 -9.99 -13.02 -6.11
CA THR A 70 -8.66 -13.67 -6.15
C THR A 70 -7.66 -13.02 -5.21
N ARG A 71 -7.80 -13.18 -3.88
CA ARG A 71 -6.61 -13.13 -2.99
C ARG A 71 -6.83 -13.67 -1.57
N ARG A 72 -6.83 -15.00 -1.42
CA ARG A 72 -6.27 -15.65 -0.22
C ARG A 72 -4.84 -16.09 -0.51
N GLY A 73 -3.87 -15.40 0.10
CA GLY A 73 -2.61 -16.00 0.53
C GLY A 73 -1.54 -16.33 -0.53
N ARG A 74 -0.92 -15.32 -1.15
CA ARG A 74 0.47 -15.48 -1.63
C ARG A 74 1.31 -14.27 -1.20
N LYS A 75 2.40 -14.56 -0.46
CA LYS A 75 3.47 -13.59 -0.16
C LYS A 75 4.10 -13.18 -1.50
N ALA A 76 3.67 -12.05 -2.04
CA ALA A 76 4.26 -11.47 -3.24
C ALA A 76 5.66 -10.96 -2.89
N ARG A 77 6.67 -11.40 -3.65
CA ARG A 77 7.97 -10.73 -3.65
C ARG A 77 7.74 -9.34 -4.26
N SER A 78 8.21 -8.30 -3.57
CA SER A 78 7.90 -6.89 -3.86
C SER A 78 8.64 -6.37 -5.10
N SER A 79 8.19 -6.72 -6.31
CA SER A 79 8.62 -6.03 -7.53
C SER A 79 7.60 -4.97 -7.95
N ARG A 80 8.06 -3.88 -8.60
CA ARG A 80 7.21 -2.81 -9.15
C ARG A 80 6.15 -3.37 -10.11
N PHE A 81 6.51 -4.40 -10.88
CA PHE A 81 5.59 -5.08 -11.78
C PHE A 81 4.46 -5.77 -11.02
N ASP A 82 4.74 -6.39 -9.86
CA ASP A 82 3.71 -7.08 -9.07
C ASP A 82 2.72 -6.11 -8.41
N LEU A 83 3.16 -4.92 -8.00
CA LEU A 83 2.28 -3.86 -7.46
C LEU A 83 1.45 -3.20 -8.56
N GLN A 84 2.05 -2.89 -9.71
CA GLN A 84 1.34 -2.30 -10.86
C GLN A 84 0.30 -3.29 -11.42
N GLN A 85 0.66 -4.57 -11.53
CA GLN A 85 -0.24 -5.63 -12.03
C GLN A 85 -1.39 -5.89 -11.05
N ALA A 86 -1.10 -5.94 -9.74
CA ALA A 86 -2.14 -6.09 -8.71
C ALA A 86 -3.08 -4.87 -8.68
N ALA A 87 -2.55 -3.67 -8.92
CA ALA A 87 -3.37 -2.46 -9.05
C ALA A 87 -4.27 -2.52 -10.30
N LEU A 88 -3.80 -3.05 -11.43
CA LEU A 88 -4.64 -3.20 -12.63
C LEU A 88 -5.79 -4.20 -12.45
N SER A 89 -5.66 -5.15 -11.51
CA SER A 89 -6.73 -6.07 -11.13
C SER A 89 -7.59 -5.59 -9.96
N ASP A 90 -7.32 -4.43 -9.38
CA ASP A 90 -8.13 -3.87 -8.29
C ASP A 90 -9.30 -3.07 -8.90
N PRO A 91 -10.56 -3.42 -8.63
CA PRO A 91 -11.71 -2.67 -9.14
C PRO A 91 -11.71 -1.20 -8.67
N LEU A 92 -11.01 -0.89 -7.57
CA LEU A 92 -10.90 0.44 -7.00
C LEU A 92 -9.56 1.12 -7.33
N ALA A 93 -8.82 0.64 -8.34
CA ALA A 93 -7.52 1.19 -8.72
C ALA A 93 -7.56 2.68 -9.07
N PHE A 94 -8.69 3.16 -9.61
CA PHE A 94 -8.89 4.57 -9.94
C PHE A 94 -8.87 5.48 -8.70
N LEU A 95 -9.05 4.93 -7.49
CA LEU A 95 -8.87 5.65 -6.21
C LEU A 95 -7.40 5.72 -5.75
N GLY A 96 -6.47 5.18 -6.54
CA GLY A 96 -5.07 4.99 -6.20
C GLY A 96 -4.77 3.55 -5.78
N PRO A 97 -3.55 3.03 -5.98
CA PRO A 97 -3.18 1.66 -5.60
C PRO A 97 -3.12 1.49 -4.08
N TRP A 98 -3.38 0.28 -3.59
CA TRP A 98 -3.14 -0.05 -2.19
C TRP A 98 -1.64 -0.31 -2.02
N LEU A 99 -0.98 0.50 -1.20
CA LEU A 99 0.45 0.34 -0.91
C LEU A 99 0.63 -0.42 0.41
N PRO A 100 1.62 -1.33 0.50
CA PRO A 100 2.05 -1.88 1.79
C PRO A 100 2.49 -0.79 2.75
N ASP A 101 2.23 -0.95 4.05
CA ASP A 101 2.50 0.07 5.07
C ASP A 101 3.95 0.55 5.06
N SER A 102 4.93 -0.34 4.90
CA SER A 102 6.35 0.03 4.82
C SER A 102 6.68 0.95 3.62
N ILE A 103 6.05 0.71 2.48
CA ILE A 103 6.21 1.55 1.28
C ILE A 103 5.47 2.87 1.48
N ALA A 104 4.24 2.83 2.01
CA ALA A 104 3.44 4.03 2.26
C ALA A 104 4.14 4.97 3.24
N GLN A 105 4.72 4.43 4.32
CA GLN A 105 5.53 5.17 5.28
C GLN A 105 6.78 5.76 4.63
N GLY A 106 7.55 4.97 3.88
CA GLY A 106 8.76 5.44 3.21
C GLY A 106 8.50 6.55 2.19
N LEU A 107 7.37 6.48 1.48
CA LEU A 107 6.92 7.57 0.60
C LEU A 107 6.50 8.81 1.38
N ALA A 108 5.72 8.63 2.46
CA ALA A 108 5.25 9.74 3.30
C ALA A 108 6.39 10.47 4.02
N ALA A 109 7.46 9.75 4.38
CA ALA A 109 8.67 10.30 4.97
C ALA A 109 9.59 10.99 3.94
N GLY A 110 9.40 10.72 2.64
CA GLY A 110 10.27 11.21 1.57
C GLY A 110 11.56 10.40 1.39
N ASP A 111 11.64 9.20 1.97
CA ASP A 111 12.79 8.31 1.86
C ASP A 111 12.79 7.50 0.55
N LEU A 112 11.60 7.20 0.03
CA LEU A 112 11.40 6.43 -1.20
C LEU A 112 11.02 7.32 -2.38
N ASP A 113 11.54 7.00 -3.55
CA ASP A 113 11.15 7.61 -4.82
C ASP A 113 9.74 7.12 -5.25
N PRO A 114 8.78 8.04 -5.50
CA PRO A 114 7.41 7.70 -5.92
C PRO A 114 7.33 6.86 -7.18
N SER A 115 8.29 7.02 -8.09
CA SER A 115 8.30 6.27 -9.35
C SER A 115 8.87 4.86 -9.13
N THR A 116 10.00 4.72 -8.43
CA THR A 116 10.70 3.43 -8.31
C THR A 116 10.34 2.62 -7.07
N LEU A 117 9.70 3.25 -6.07
CA LEU A 117 9.39 2.69 -4.75
C LEU A 117 10.63 2.17 -4.01
N LYS A 118 11.80 2.75 -4.31
CA LYS A 118 13.10 2.41 -3.73
C LYS A 118 13.70 3.65 -3.05
N PRO A 119 14.63 3.47 -2.11
CA PRO A 119 15.35 4.59 -1.51
C PRO A 119 16.06 5.43 -2.57
N TYR A 120 16.08 6.75 -2.39
CA TYR A 120 16.80 7.67 -3.28
C TYR A 120 18.31 7.37 -3.26
N ASP A 121 18.92 7.35 -4.44
CA ASP A 121 20.37 7.33 -4.58
C ASP A 121 20.92 8.74 -4.35
N LEU A 122 21.19 9.06 -3.08
CA LEU A 122 21.63 10.39 -2.65
C LEU A 122 22.92 10.84 -3.35
N ALA A 123 23.81 9.90 -3.68
CA ALA A 123 25.06 10.22 -4.37
C ALA A 123 24.79 10.72 -5.80
N LYS A 124 23.80 10.14 -6.48
CA LYS A 124 23.37 10.61 -7.80
C LYS A 124 22.56 11.89 -7.73
N VAL A 125 21.61 11.99 -6.79
CA VAL A 125 20.75 13.18 -6.63
C VAL A 125 21.56 14.45 -6.37
N TYR A 126 22.63 14.33 -5.57
CA TYR A 126 23.48 15.45 -5.20
C TYR A 126 24.84 15.45 -5.91
N ALA A 127 24.97 14.72 -7.03
CA ALA A 127 26.20 14.71 -7.82
C ALA A 127 26.55 16.14 -8.28
N GLY A 128 27.72 16.64 -7.88
CA GLY A 128 28.18 17.99 -8.23
C GLY A 128 27.57 19.13 -7.41
N ALA A 129 26.74 18.85 -6.40
CA ALA A 129 26.18 19.88 -5.54
C ALA A 129 27.26 20.46 -4.60
N SER A 130 27.58 21.75 -4.76
CA SER A 130 28.58 22.44 -3.92
C SER A 130 28.14 22.62 -2.46
N ASN A 131 26.83 22.70 -2.21
CA ASN A 131 26.24 22.94 -0.89
C ASN A 131 25.18 21.88 -0.57
N MET A 132 25.64 20.67 -0.28
CA MET A 132 24.75 19.58 0.12
C MET A 132 24.27 19.76 1.56
N PRO A 133 22.99 19.49 1.90
CA PRO A 133 22.50 19.53 3.28
C PRO A 133 23.31 18.62 4.21
N LEU A 134 23.54 19.05 5.44
CA LEU A 134 24.36 18.31 6.42
C LEU A 134 23.84 16.88 6.67
N SER A 135 22.52 16.71 6.70
CA SER A 135 21.86 15.40 6.85
C SER A 135 22.28 14.41 5.74
N VAL A 136 22.38 14.89 4.51
CA VAL A 136 22.77 14.09 3.34
C VAL A 136 24.28 13.81 3.37
N GLN A 137 25.10 14.80 3.73
CA GLN A 137 26.55 14.60 3.91
C GLN A 137 26.82 13.49 4.95
N GLN A 138 26.12 13.52 6.08
CA GLN A 138 26.22 12.50 7.12
C GLN A 138 25.74 11.13 6.63
N ALA A 139 24.64 11.06 5.88
CA ALA A 139 24.11 9.82 5.33
C ALA A 139 25.12 9.14 4.38
N LEU A 140 25.71 9.91 3.45
CA LEU A 140 26.74 9.42 2.52
C LEU A 140 28.02 9.00 3.26
N GLY A 141 28.43 9.76 4.29
CA GLY A 141 29.61 9.44 5.10
C GLY A 141 29.45 8.18 5.97
N ARG A 142 28.25 7.87 6.46
CA ARG A 142 28.00 6.63 7.22
C ARG A 142 28.08 5.39 6.34
N MET A 143 27.60 5.47 5.09
CA MET A 143 27.60 4.34 4.14
C MET A 143 29.01 3.89 3.73
N SER A 144 30.01 4.78 3.71
CA SER A 144 31.40 4.41 3.39
C SER A 144 32.12 3.68 4.53
N SER A 145 31.67 3.88 5.78
CA SER A 145 32.32 3.31 6.97
C SER A 145 31.90 1.86 7.29
N SER A 146 30.74 1.40 6.79
CA SER A 146 30.26 0.02 7.03
C SER A 146 30.88 -1.04 6.10
N ALA A 147 31.69 -0.64 5.11
CA ALA A 147 32.32 -1.55 4.14
C ALA A 147 33.68 -2.14 4.58
N SER A 148 34.22 -1.75 5.75
CA SER A 148 35.54 -2.21 6.21
C SER A 148 35.51 -2.78 7.63
N LYS A 149 34.86 -3.93 7.80
CA LYS A 149 35.24 -4.90 8.84
C LYS A 149 35.37 -6.27 8.20
N ARG A 150 36.53 -6.49 7.57
CA ARG A 150 37.01 -7.81 7.18
C ARG A 150 37.10 -8.64 8.49
N PRO A 151 36.37 -9.77 8.64
CA PRO A 151 36.55 -10.61 9.81
C PRO A 151 37.96 -11.20 9.74
N LYS A 152 38.82 -10.87 10.71
CA LYS A 152 40.04 -11.63 10.95
C LYS A 152 39.60 -13.02 11.42
N VAL A 153 39.58 -13.98 10.51
CA VAL A 153 39.44 -15.40 10.83
C VAL A 153 40.67 -15.82 11.61
N ALA A 154 40.57 -15.81 12.94
CA ALA A 154 41.47 -16.56 13.79
C ALA A 154 41.08 -18.03 13.68
N ARG A 155 41.94 -18.83 13.05
CA ARG A 155 41.85 -20.30 13.11
C ARG A 155 42.23 -20.72 14.53
N SER A 156 41.28 -21.27 15.28
CA SER A 156 41.60 -22.15 16.40
C SER A 156 40.44 -23.11 16.70
N GLY A 157 40.73 -24.41 16.57
CA GLY A 157 40.34 -25.40 17.59
C GLY A 157 38.88 -25.86 17.63
N LEU A 158 38.58 -26.85 16.80
CA LEU A 158 37.88 -28.09 17.14
C LEU A 158 37.53 -28.31 18.64
N THR A 159 36.23 -28.40 18.99
CA THR A 159 35.63 -29.38 19.94
C THR A 159 34.09 -29.29 19.86
N ARG A 160 33.44 -30.32 19.30
CA ARG A 160 32.56 -31.32 19.95
C ARG A 160 31.36 -30.80 20.77
N THR A 161 30.19 -30.95 20.16
CA THR A 161 28.94 -31.56 20.69
C THR A 161 28.32 -31.01 21.97
N SER A 162 27.10 -30.50 21.87
CA SER A 162 25.93 -31.14 22.50
C SER A 162 24.62 -30.56 21.96
N ALA A 163 23.69 -31.47 21.68
CA ALA A 163 22.35 -31.22 21.19
C ALA A 163 21.48 -30.67 22.33
N PHE A 164 20.90 -29.49 22.13
CA PHE A 164 19.76 -29.05 22.92
C PHE A 164 18.47 -29.43 22.19
N HIS A 165 17.78 -30.41 22.77
CA HIS A 165 16.39 -30.72 22.50
C HIS A 165 15.55 -29.52 22.94
N ASN A 166 14.72 -28.97 22.05
CA ASN A 166 13.63 -28.10 22.49
C ASN A 166 12.32 -28.82 22.25
N SER A 167 11.73 -29.29 23.34
CA SER A 167 10.47 -30.01 23.37
C SER A 167 9.32 -29.07 23.04
N SER A 168 8.52 -29.50 22.07
CA SER A 168 7.19 -28.99 21.78
C SER A 168 6.30 -29.06 23.02
N ALA A 169 5.84 -27.91 23.51
CA ALA A 169 4.73 -27.84 24.45
C ALA A 169 3.51 -27.23 23.73
N SER A 170 2.65 -28.12 23.27
CA SER A 170 1.25 -27.86 22.96
C SER A 170 0.54 -27.36 24.22
N HIS A 171 -0.01 -26.15 24.18
CA HIS A 171 -1.05 -25.73 25.11
C HIS A 171 -2.32 -25.41 24.33
N SER A 172 -3.32 -26.23 24.60
CA SER A 172 -4.66 -26.26 24.04
C SER A 172 -5.64 -25.50 24.94
N HIS A 173 -6.46 -24.64 24.30
CA HIS A 173 -7.84 -24.23 24.69
C HIS A 173 -8.06 -23.35 25.94
N PRO A 174 -9.23 -22.66 26.10
CA PRO A 174 -10.44 -22.67 25.26
C PRO A 174 -10.99 -21.29 24.80
N MET A 175 -11.98 -21.39 23.91
CA MET A 175 -12.88 -20.36 23.44
C MET A 175 -13.64 -19.65 24.58
N LEU A 176 -13.83 -18.34 24.43
CA LEU A 176 -14.96 -17.60 25.02
C LEU A 176 -15.88 -17.16 23.88
N GLN A 177 -17.10 -17.70 23.88
CA GLN A 177 -18.22 -17.25 23.06
C GLN A 177 -18.88 -16.02 23.70
N PRO A 178 -19.60 -15.18 22.92
CA PRO A 178 -20.26 -13.97 23.42
C PRO A 178 -21.59 -14.30 24.12
N ALA A 179 -21.84 -13.63 25.24
CA ALA A 179 -23.16 -13.60 25.86
C ALA A 179 -24.10 -12.70 25.04
N ALA A 180 -25.15 -13.29 24.49
CA ALA A 180 -26.35 -12.59 24.09
C ALA A 180 -27.15 -12.20 25.35
N THR A 181 -27.54 -10.93 25.46
CA THR A 181 -28.58 -10.50 26.38
C THR A 181 -29.73 -9.89 25.60
N THR A 182 -30.86 -10.57 25.72
CA THR A 182 -32.22 -10.25 25.29
C THR A 182 -32.86 -9.20 26.22
N ALA A 183 -33.97 -8.61 25.73
CA ALA A 183 -35.04 -7.88 26.43
C ALA A 183 -34.80 -6.37 26.65
N ALA A 184 -35.51 -5.51 25.91
CA ALA A 184 -36.92 -5.11 26.11
C ALA A 184 -37.09 -4.09 27.24
N ILE A 185 -37.36 -2.84 26.86
CA ILE A 185 -38.56 -2.02 27.14
C ILE A 185 -38.54 -0.87 26.12
#